data_AF-A0A3R7AEU8-F1
#
_entry.id   AF-A0A3R7AEU8-F1
#
_cell.length_a   1.000
_cell.length_b   1.000
_cell.length_c   1.000
_cell.angle_alpha   90.00
_cell.angle_beta   90.00
_cell.angle_gamma   90.00
#
_symmetry.space_group_name_H-M   'P 1'
#
loop_
_entity.id
_entity.type
_entity.pdbx_description
1 polymer ?
#
loop_
_entity_poly.entity_id
_entity_poly.type
_entity_poly.pdbx_seq_one_letter_code
_entity_poly.pdbx_strand_id
1 'polypeptide(L)'
;IGCALIQAFFESGAIGMAKTAVTTGTTELRDLFNYGRQSAIDLFLANIAITLLLLAGIVFLLPGVLLIRISGSIEAYVILLFTGLILLILYVIILLIGLAPVKYALVITHAGPIEGVEKGWAFFSDHKVDVCLMCLIIFTIYIILGLIGNMFCMNPVTAAIWQFVGMLIDLCIIMPLITVWWTRLYMSREPVMADTPAQHRFYR
;
A
#
# COMPACT_ATOMS: atom_id res chain seq x y z
N ILE A 1 1.97 11.70 -14.68
CA ILE A 1 2.46 12.46 -13.50
C ILE A 1 1.31 13.15 -12.77
N GLY A 2 0.53 14.02 -13.43
CA GLY A 2 -0.62 14.70 -12.79
C GLY A 2 -1.62 13.77 -12.10
N CYS A 3 -2.02 12.66 -12.74
CA CYS A 3 -2.95 11.69 -12.13
C CYS A 3 -2.41 11.04 -10.85
N ALA A 4 -1.09 10.76 -10.79
CA ALA A 4 -0.47 10.15 -9.61
C ALA A 4 -0.37 11.14 -8.44
N LEU A 5 -0.20 12.43 -8.71
CA LEU A 5 -0.26 13.47 -7.68
C LEU A 5 -1.68 13.64 -7.14
N ILE A 6 -2.69 13.63 -8.02
CA ILE A 6 -4.10 13.70 -7.62
C ILE A 6 -4.46 12.47 -6.78
N GLN A 7 -4.02 11.28 -7.19
CA GLN A 7 -4.21 10.05 -6.42
C GLN A 7 -3.55 10.16 -5.03
N ALA A 8 -2.30 10.64 -4.95
CA ALA A 8 -1.62 10.85 -3.67
C ALA A 8 -2.34 11.88 -2.79
N PHE A 9 -2.94 12.92 -3.37
CA PHE A 9 -3.75 13.89 -2.63
C PHE A 9 -4.99 13.25 -2.01
N PHE A 10 -5.75 12.47 -2.78
CA PHE A 10 -6.93 11.78 -2.25
C PHE A 10 -6.57 10.65 -1.28
N GLU A 11 -5.48 9.91 -1.53
CA GLU A 11 -5.03 8.83 -0.65
C GLU A 11 -4.56 9.37 0.70
N SER A 12 -3.73 10.42 0.71
CA SER A 12 -3.32 11.08 1.95
C SER A 12 -4.48 11.75 2.67
N GLY A 13 -5.41 12.37 1.94
CA GLY A 13 -6.64 12.90 2.50
C GLY A 13 -7.50 11.82 3.16
N ALA A 14 -7.68 10.66 2.50
CA ALA A 14 -8.48 9.55 3.02
C ALA A 14 -7.86 8.92 4.27
N ILE A 15 -6.53 8.76 4.31
CA ILE A 15 -5.81 8.31 5.50
C ILE A 15 -5.97 9.33 6.65
N GLY A 16 -5.86 10.62 6.35
CA GLY A 16 -6.08 11.70 7.32
C GLY A 16 -7.50 11.72 7.89
N MET A 17 -8.51 11.52 7.05
CA MET A 17 -9.91 11.37 7.48
C MET A 17 -10.11 10.14 8.36
N ALA A 18 -9.51 9.00 7.99
CA ALA A 18 -9.55 7.78 8.79
C ALA A 18 -8.90 8.00 10.17
N LYS A 19 -7.77 8.73 10.22
CA LYS A 19 -7.11 9.11 11.47
C LYS A 19 -8.05 9.96 12.34
N THR A 20 -8.63 11.02 11.78
CA THR A 20 -9.59 11.87 12.50
C THR A 20 -10.77 11.04 13.02
N ALA A 21 -11.41 10.24 12.16
CA ALA A 21 -12.54 9.40 12.53
C ALA A 21 -12.22 8.39 13.65
N VAL A 22 -11.03 7.78 13.64
CA VAL A 22 -10.58 6.87 14.70
C VAL A 22 -10.38 7.60 16.04
N THR A 23 -9.98 8.88 16.02
CA THR A 23 -9.73 9.67 17.24
C THR A 23 -10.95 10.40 17.79
N THR A 24 -11.77 11.01 16.95
CA THR A 24 -12.90 11.87 17.35
C THR A 24 -14.27 11.24 17.13
N GLY A 25 -14.33 10.11 16.42
CA GLY A 25 -15.58 9.46 16.02
C GLY A 25 -16.29 10.13 14.84
N THR A 26 -15.76 11.22 14.29
CA THR A 26 -16.34 11.95 13.16
C THR A 26 -15.27 12.39 12.16
N THR A 27 -15.65 12.69 10.92
CA THR A 27 -14.75 13.26 9.92
C THR A 27 -15.48 14.24 9.03
N GLU A 28 -14.80 15.31 8.61
CA GLU A 28 -15.35 16.34 7.73
C GLU A 28 -14.61 16.36 6.40
N LEU A 29 -15.27 16.83 5.32
CA LEU A 29 -14.61 17.07 4.03
C LEU A 29 -13.41 18.04 4.15
N ARG A 30 -13.42 18.94 5.13
CA ARG A 30 -12.28 19.83 5.40
C ARG A 30 -11.03 19.07 5.81
N ASP A 31 -11.16 17.94 6.50
CA ASP A 31 -10.04 17.09 6.89
C ASP A 31 -9.36 16.51 5.64
N LEU A 32 -10.13 16.08 4.64
CA LEU A 32 -9.61 15.59 3.35
C LEU A 32 -8.67 16.61 2.72
N PHE A 33 -9.14 17.85 2.59
CA PHE A 33 -8.37 18.90 1.93
C PHE A 33 -7.14 19.31 2.74
N ASN A 34 -7.23 19.30 4.08
CA ASN A 34 -6.12 19.69 4.93
C ASN A 34 -4.99 18.64 4.87
N TYR A 35 -5.30 17.36 5.11
CA TYR A 35 -4.31 16.28 5.06
C TYR A 35 -3.81 16.03 3.64
N GLY A 36 -4.69 16.11 2.65
CA GLY A 36 -4.35 16.03 1.23
C GLY A 36 -3.32 17.09 0.86
N ARG A 37 -3.56 18.37 1.19
CA ARG A 37 -2.61 19.44 0.86
C ARG A 37 -1.27 19.28 1.60
N GLN A 38 -1.33 18.85 2.86
CA GLN A 38 -0.15 18.78 3.72
C GLN A 38 0.78 17.62 3.35
N SER A 39 0.23 16.45 2.98
CA SER A 39 1.03 15.23 2.79
C SER A 39 1.01 14.67 1.36
N ALA A 40 0.29 15.30 0.40
CA ALA A 40 0.22 14.81 -0.98
C ALA A 40 1.59 14.71 -1.66
N ILE A 41 2.42 15.75 -1.51
CA ILE A 41 3.73 15.80 -2.16
C ILE A 41 4.65 14.74 -1.55
N ASP A 42 4.62 14.63 -0.22
CA ASP A 42 5.45 13.66 0.48
C ASP A 42 5.04 12.22 0.15
N LEU A 43 3.74 11.94 0.12
CA LEU A 43 3.22 10.64 -0.27
C LEU A 43 3.50 10.33 -1.75
N PHE A 44 3.41 11.33 -2.63
CA PHE A 44 3.75 11.18 -4.04
C PHE A 44 5.24 10.84 -4.24
N LEU A 45 6.14 11.54 -3.55
CA LEU A 45 7.57 11.26 -3.61
C LEU A 45 7.92 9.91 -2.99
N ALA A 46 7.28 9.53 -1.88
CA ALA A 46 7.42 8.21 -1.30
C ALA A 46 6.97 7.14 -2.29
N ASN A 47 5.81 7.29 -2.93
CA ASN A 47 5.33 6.35 -3.95
C ASN A 47 6.29 6.23 -5.15
N ILE A 48 6.95 7.32 -5.57
CA ILE A 48 8.01 7.26 -6.58
C ILE A 48 9.20 6.44 -6.06
N ALA A 49 9.66 6.69 -4.83
CA ALA A 49 10.77 5.95 -4.23
C ALA A 49 10.47 4.45 -4.12
N ILE A 50 9.26 4.10 -3.68
CA ILE A 50 8.79 2.71 -3.60
C ILE A 50 8.74 2.08 -5.00
N THR A 51 8.24 2.80 -6.01
CA THR A 51 8.18 2.31 -7.39
C THR A 51 9.58 2.06 -7.95
N LEU A 52 10.54 2.95 -7.67
CA LEU A 52 11.94 2.77 -8.04
C LEU A 52 12.56 1.54 -7.35
N LEU A 53 12.25 1.33 -6.06
CA LEU A 53 12.68 0.15 -5.31
C LEU A 53 12.13 -1.14 -5.93
N LEU A 54 10.85 -1.15 -6.31
CA LEU A 54 10.24 -2.28 -7.02
C LEU A 54 10.92 -2.53 -8.38
N LEU A 55 11.21 -1.46 -9.13
CA LEU A 55 11.86 -1.55 -10.44
C LEU A 55 13.31 -2.07 -10.34
N ALA A 56 14.02 -1.76 -9.25
CA ALA A 56 15.36 -2.28 -8.99
C ALA A 56 15.40 -3.82 -8.93
N GLY A 57 14.27 -4.48 -8.64
CA GLY A 57 14.15 -5.94 -8.67
C GLY A 57 14.43 -6.56 -10.05
N ILE A 58 14.30 -5.82 -11.15
CA ILE A 58 14.61 -6.30 -12.51
C ILE A 58 16.04 -6.84 -12.62
N VAL A 59 16.95 -6.40 -11.75
CA VAL A 59 18.33 -6.91 -11.65
C VAL A 59 18.37 -8.43 -11.50
N PHE A 60 17.37 -9.06 -10.87
CA PHE A 60 17.32 -10.53 -10.73
C PHE A 60 17.12 -11.28 -12.05
N LEU A 61 16.64 -10.61 -13.11
CA LEU A 61 16.49 -11.21 -14.43
C LEU A 61 17.77 -11.10 -15.29
N LEU A 62 18.71 -10.22 -14.92
CA LEU A 62 19.95 -9.97 -15.67
C LEU A 62 20.78 -11.24 -15.91
N PRO A 63 21.02 -12.11 -14.91
CA PRO A 63 21.81 -13.31 -15.12
C PRO A 63 21.25 -14.21 -16.23
N GLY A 64 19.93 -14.34 -16.31
CA GLY A 64 19.27 -15.15 -17.34
C GLY A 64 19.42 -14.55 -18.74
N VAL A 65 19.26 -13.23 -18.89
CA VAL A 65 19.40 -12.56 -20.19
C VAL A 65 20.84 -12.56 -20.69
N LEU A 66 21.82 -12.41 -19.80
CA LEU A 66 23.24 -12.41 -20.16
C LEU A 66 23.71 -13.78 -20.64
N LEU A 67 23.19 -14.87 -20.06
CA LEU A 67 23.59 -16.24 -20.41
C LEU A 67 23.20 -16.62 -21.86
N ILE A 68 22.14 -16.01 -22.41
CA ILE A 68 21.74 -16.16 -23.83
C ILE A 68 22.91 -15.82 -24.76
N ARG A 69 23.70 -14.79 -24.43
CA ARG A 69 24.80 -14.32 -25.28
C ARG A 69 26.06 -15.17 -25.17
N ILE A 70 26.26 -15.87 -24.05
CA ILE A 70 27.56 -16.45 -23.70
C ILE A 70 27.62 -17.95 -23.99
N SER A 71 26.58 -18.72 -23.62
CA SER A 71 26.70 -20.19 -23.58
C SER A 71 26.04 -20.92 -24.75
N GLY A 72 25.12 -20.28 -25.49
CA GLY A 72 24.32 -20.93 -26.53
C GLY A 72 23.43 -22.10 -26.04
N SER A 73 23.45 -22.41 -24.74
CA SER A 73 22.73 -23.52 -24.14
C SER A 73 21.33 -23.07 -23.72
N ILE A 74 20.31 -23.61 -24.39
CA ILE A 74 18.91 -23.25 -24.16
C ILE A 74 18.45 -23.68 -22.76
N GLU A 75 18.90 -24.85 -22.29
CA GLU A 75 18.50 -25.41 -20.99
C GLU A 75 18.96 -24.54 -19.81
N ALA A 76 20.24 -24.14 -19.79
CA ALA A 76 20.79 -23.33 -18.71
C ALA A 76 20.17 -21.92 -18.67
N TYR A 77 19.87 -21.35 -19.86
CA TYR A 77 19.14 -20.10 -19.98
C TYR A 77 17.75 -20.16 -19.33
N VAL A 78 16.96 -21.19 -19.65
CA VAL A 78 15.62 -21.37 -19.12
C VAL A 78 15.66 -21.50 -17.59
N ILE A 79 16.55 -22.33 -17.06
CA ILE A 79 16.70 -22.54 -15.61
C ILE A 79 17.05 -21.23 -14.89
N LEU A 80 18.02 -20.46 -15.40
CA LEU A 80 18.43 -19.20 -14.78
C LEU A 80 17.32 -18.14 -14.83
N LEU A 81 16.58 -18.05 -15.93
CA LEU A 81 15.44 -17.12 -16.02
C LEU A 81 14.33 -17.49 -15.05
N PHE A 82 13.96 -18.77 -14.95
CA PHE A 82 12.95 -19.20 -13.98
C PHE A 82 13.39 -18.92 -12.55
N THR A 83 14.66 -19.17 -12.23
CA THR A 83 15.23 -18.85 -10.91
C THR A 83 15.18 -17.36 -10.63
N GLY A 84 15.59 -16.52 -11.59
CA GLY A 84 15.52 -15.06 -11.48
C GLY A 84 14.08 -14.55 -11.32
N LEU A 85 13.12 -15.16 -12.02
CA LEU A 85 11.69 -14.83 -11.92
C LEU A 85 11.15 -15.16 -10.52
N ILE A 86 11.47 -16.33 -9.97
CA ILE A 86 11.05 -16.71 -8.61
C ILE A 86 11.63 -15.72 -7.59
N LEU A 87 12.90 -15.33 -7.76
CA LEU A 87 13.57 -14.38 -6.87
C LEU A 87 12.98 -12.97 -6.97
N LEU A 88 12.61 -12.53 -8.19
CA LEU A 88 11.88 -11.29 -8.42
C LEU A 88 10.50 -11.30 -7.74
N ILE A 89 9.74 -12.39 -7.90
CA ILE A 89 8.42 -12.53 -7.27
C ILE A 89 8.56 -12.44 -5.74
N LEU A 90 9.50 -13.18 -5.17
CA LEU A 90 9.75 -13.16 -3.72
C LEU A 90 10.17 -11.76 -3.25
N TYR A 91 11.07 -11.10 -3.97
CA TYR A 91 11.51 -9.73 -3.68
C TYR A 91 10.34 -8.74 -3.67
N VAL A 92 9.49 -8.77 -4.70
CA VAL A 92 8.32 -7.90 -4.79
C VAL A 92 7.35 -8.17 -3.63
N ILE A 93 7.09 -9.44 -3.30
CA ILE A 93 6.21 -9.80 -2.17
C ILE A 93 6.75 -9.25 -0.85
N ILE A 94 8.05 -9.41 -0.59
CA ILE A 94 8.69 -8.89 0.64
C ILE A 94 8.54 -7.37 0.72
N LEU A 95 8.77 -6.66 -0.39
CA LEU A 95 8.61 -5.20 -0.42
C LEU A 95 7.16 -4.77 -0.26
N LEU A 96 6.20 -5.44 -0.90
CA LEU A 96 4.78 -5.08 -0.77
C LEU A 96 4.29 -5.21 0.68
N ILE A 97 4.71 -6.26 1.38
CA ILE A 97 4.37 -6.45 2.80
C ILE A 97 5.13 -5.46 3.67
N GLY A 98 6.44 -5.31 3.45
CA GLY A 98 7.30 -4.49 4.31
C GLY A 98 7.05 -2.98 4.17
N LEU A 99 6.66 -2.51 2.99
CA LEU A 99 6.38 -1.10 2.72
C LEU A 99 4.88 -0.76 2.81
N ALA A 100 4.00 -1.73 3.03
CA ALA A 100 2.56 -1.49 3.25
C ALA A 100 2.27 -0.39 4.30
N PRO A 101 2.94 -0.34 5.47
CA PRO A 101 2.66 0.68 6.48
C PRO A 101 3.18 2.10 6.13
N VAL A 102 4.08 2.25 5.14
CA VAL A 102 4.78 3.52 4.84
C VAL A 102 3.82 4.68 4.61
N LYS A 103 2.76 4.47 3.83
CA LYS A 103 1.78 5.52 3.54
C LYS A 103 1.02 5.99 4.78
N TYR A 104 0.76 5.09 5.71
CA TYR A 104 0.10 5.40 6.98
C TYR A 104 1.07 6.13 7.91
N ALA A 105 2.31 5.65 8.01
CA ALA A 105 3.37 6.30 8.78
C ALA A 105 3.60 7.75 8.33
N LEU A 106 3.72 7.96 7.03
CA LEU A 106 3.96 9.27 6.43
C LEU A 106 2.83 10.26 6.74
N VAL A 107 1.57 9.87 6.52
CA VAL A 107 0.42 10.76 6.70
C VAL A 107 0.09 10.98 8.18
N ILE A 108 0.21 9.96 9.02
CA ILE A 108 -0.16 10.06 10.44
C ILE A 108 0.87 10.88 11.21
N THR A 109 2.16 10.72 10.91
CA THR A 109 3.26 11.41 11.59
C THR A 109 3.74 12.69 10.90
N HIS A 110 3.16 13.04 9.73
CA HIS A 110 3.60 14.15 8.88
C HIS A 110 5.12 14.10 8.57
N ALA A 111 5.62 12.88 8.31
CA ALA A 111 7.02 12.65 7.99
C ALA A 111 7.34 13.04 6.55
N GLY A 112 8.60 13.44 6.29
CA GLY A 112 9.07 13.62 4.93
C GLY A 112 9.07 12.29 4.13
N PRO A 113 9.32 12.32 2.81
CA PRO A 113 9.20 11.13 1.96
C PRO A 113 10.11 9.98 2.38
N ILE A 114 11.37 10.29 2.72
CA ILE A 114 12.39 9.31 3.13
C ILE A 114 12.13 8.84 4.56
N GLU A 115 11.82 9.78 5.46
CA GLU A 115 11.52 9.49 6.85
C GLU A 115 10.24 8.62 6.98
N GLY A 116 9.25 8.82 6.11
CA GLY A 116 8.06 7.98 6.04
C GLY A 116 8.37 6.53 5.64
N VAL A 117 9.32 6.32 4.71
CA VAL A 117 9.80 4.98 4.34
C VAL A 117 10.54 4.32 5.50
N GLU A 118 11.41 5.08 6.18
CA GLU A 118 12.16 4.60 7.35
C GLU A 118 11.22 4.21 8.50
N LYS A 119 10.27 5.09 8.86
CA LYS A 119 9.27 4.80 9.91
C LYS A 119 8.37 3.62 9.54
N GLY A 120 7.91 3.55 8.29
CA GLY A 120 7.12 2.41 7.82
C GLY A 120 7.90 1.09 7.91
N TRP A 121 9.18 1.09 7.55
CA TRP A 121 10.02 -0.09 7.66
C TRP A 121 10.31 -0.48 9.13
N ALA A 122 10.56 0.51 10.00
CA ALA A 122 10.71 0.29 11.43
C ALA A 122 9.45 -0.32 12.03
N PHE A 123 8.28 0.23 11.72
CA PHE A 123 6.98 -0.31 12.13
C PHE A 123 6.80 -1.76 11.68
N PHE A 124 7.11 -2.07 10.42
CA PHE A 124 7.06 -3.43 9.91
C PHE A 124 8.01 -4.36 10.67
N SER A 125 9.24 -3.92 10.94
CA SER A 125 10.23 -4.72 11.66
C SER A 125 9.79 -5.02 13.10
N ASP A 126 9.14 -4.08 13.77
CA ASP A 126 8.69 -4.24 15.15
C ASP A 126 7.40 -5.06 15.23
N HIS A 127 6.52 -4.95 14.23
CA HIS A 127 5.18 -5.56 14.23
C HIS A 127 4.96 -6.53 13.05
N LYS A 128 5.98 -7.33 12.69
CA LYS A 128 5.96 -8.24 11.53
C LYS A 128 4.72 -9.12 11.46
N VAL A 129 4.30 -9.67 12.60
CA VAL A 129 3.14 -10.57 12.69
C VAL A 129 1.84 -9.82 12.47
N ASP A 130 1.67 -8.64 13.07
CA ASP A 130 0.44 -7.85 12.91
C ASP A 130 0.27 -7.38 11.45
N VAL A 131 1.34 -6.89 10.82
CA VAL A 131 1.33 -6.48 9.40
C VAL A 131 1.02 -7.69 8.50
N CYS A 132 1.64 -8.85 8.76
CA CYS A 132 1.39 -10.07 8.00
C CYS A 132 -0.06 -10.56 8.14
N LEU A 133 -0.60 -10.57 9.36
CA LEU A 133 -2.00 -10.93 9.62
C LEU A 133 -2.97 -9.98 8.91
N MET A 134 -2.67 -8.68 8.94
CA MET A 134 -3.47 -7.67 8.25
C MET A 134 -3.48 -7.91 6.73
N CYS A 135 -2.33 -8.17 6.13
CA CYS A 135 -2.21 -8.55 4.73
C CYS A 135 -2.97 -9.85 4.42
N LEU A 136 -2.89 -10.85 5.30
CA LEU A 136 -3.58 -12.14 5.12
C LEU A 136 -5.11 -11.98 5.14
N ILE A 137 -5.64 -11.17 6.06
CA ILE A 137 -7.08 -10.87 6.13
C ILE A 137 -7.54 -10.20 4.84
N ILE A 138 -6.82 -9.17 4.38
CA ILE A 138 -7.14 -8.47 3.13
C ILE A 138 -7.10 -9.43 1.94
N PHE A 139 -6.05 -10.25 1.85
CA PHE A 139 -5.89 -11.24 0.79
C PHE A 139 -7.04 -12.26 0.78
N THR A 140 -7.47 -12.71 1.95
CA THR A 140 -8.60 -13.63 2.11
C THR A 140 -9.91 -13.01 1.62
N ILE A 141 -10.16 -11.72 1.93
CA ILE A 141 -11.34 -10.99 1.45
C ILE A 141 -11.36 -10.94 -0.09
N TYR A 142 -10.22 -10.61 -0.70
CA TYR A 142 -10.10 -10.56 -2.16
C TYR A 142 -10.27 -11.94 -2.82
N ILE A 143 -9.74 -13.01 -2.21
CA ILE A 143 -9.97 -14.38 -2.70
C ILE A 143 -11.46 -14.70 -2.69
N ILE A 144 -12.17 -14.43 -1.59
CA ILE A 144 -13.61 -14.73 -1.48
C ILE A 144 -14.40 -13.97 -2.54
N LEU A 145 -14.14 -12.67 -2.71
CA LEU A 145 -14.77 -11.84 -3.75
C LEU A 145 -14.49 -12.37 -5.16
N GLY A 146 -13.25 -12.80 -5.43
CA GLY A 146 -12.86 -13.40 -6.71
C GLY A 146 -13.55 -14.73 -6.98
N LEU A 147 -13.66 -15.61 -5.96
CA LEU A 147 -14.35 -16.89 -6.07
C LEU A 147 -15.84 -16.71 -6.35
N ILE A 148 -16.49 -15.77 -5.68
CA ILE A 148 -17.89 -15.41 -5.95
C ILE A 148 -18.02 -14.91 -7.38
N GLY A 149 -17.12 -14.03 -7.83
CA GLY A 149 -17.15 -13.51 -9.20
C GLY A 149 -17.02 -14.57 -10.28
N ASN A 150 -16.18 -15.58 -10.06
CA ASN A 150 -16.05 -16.70 -10.98
C ASN A 150 -17.35 -17.49 -11.17
N MET A 151 -18.23 -17.53 -10.17
CA MET A 151 -19.55 -18.17 -10.30
C MET A 151 -20.47 -17.41 -11.27
N PHE A 152 -20.38 -16.08 -11.32
CA PHE A 152 -21.20 -15.25 -12.21
C PHE A 152 -20.66 -15.16 -13.65
N CYS A 153 -19.43 -15.62 -13.89
CA CYS A 153 -18.79 -15.63 -15.21
C CYS A 153 -19.35 -16.69 -16.19
N MET A 154 -20.25 -17.57 -15.76
CA MET A 154 -20.85 -18.59 -16.63
C MET A 154 -21.76 -17.99 -17.73
N ASN A 155 -22.35 -16.82 -17.51
CA ASN A 155 -23.16 -16.12 -18.50
C ASN A 155 -22.61 -14.70 -18.74
N PRO A 156 -22.43 -14.27 -20.00
CA PRO A 156 -21.84 -12.97 -20.32
C PRO A 156 -22.60 -11.78 -19.72
N VAL A 157 -23.93 -11.88 -19.57
CA VAL A 157 -24.75 -10.80 -19.00
C VAL A 157 -24.53 -10.69 -17.49
N THR A 158 -24.54 -11.81 -16.77
CA THR A 158 -24.28 -11.83 -15.31
C THR A 158 -22.84 -11.45 -14.99
N ALA A 159 -21.90 -11.79 -15.86
CA ALA A 159 -20.50 -11.40 -15.73
C ALA A 159 -20.32 -9.88 -15.79
N ALA A 160 -20.96 -9.21 -16.76
CA ALA A 160 -20.89 -7.75 -16.89
C ALA A 160 -21.52 -7.03 -15.69
N ILE A 161 -22.66 -7.53 -15.20
CA ILE A 161 -23.31 -7.00 -13.99
C ILE A 161 -22.38 -7.19 -12.77
N TRP A 162 -21.78 -8.37 -12.63
CA TRP A 162 -20.88 -8.65 -11.51
C TRP A 162 -19.62 -7.77 -11.54
N GLN A 163 -19.05 -7.50 -12.71
CA GLN A 163 -17.90 -6.58 -12.82
C GLN A 163 -18.24 -5.19 -12.30
N PHE A 164 -19.41 -4.66 -12.66
CA PHE A 164 -19.86 -3.36 -12.18
C PHE A 164 -20.12 -3.34 -10.67
N VAL A 165 -20.82 -4.37 -10.17
CA VAL A 165 -21.08 -4.51 -8.73
C VAL A 165 -19.79 -4.69 -7.94
N GLY A 166 -18.86 -5.52 -8.43
CA GLY A 166 -17.55 -5.76 -7.82
C GLY A 166 -16.72 -4.48 -7.74
N MET A 167 -16.73 -3.66 -8.79
CA MET A 167 -16.09 -2.34 -8.78
C MET A 167 -16.69 -1.43 -7.69
N LEU A 168 -18.01 -1.40 -7.53
CA LEU A 168 -18.65 -0.60 -6.48
C LEU A 168 -18.33 -1.11 -5.07
N ILE A 169 -18.29 -2.42 -4.87
CA ILE A 169 -17.90 -3.01 -3.58
C ILE A 169 -16.46 -2.63 -3.26
N ASP A 170 -15.54 -2.74 -4.21
CA ASP A 170 -14.13 -2.41 -3.99
C ASP A 170 -13.95 -0.92 -3.66
N LEU A 171 -14.56 -0.03 -4.45
CA LEU A 171 -14.44 1.41 -4.29
C LEU A 171 -15.14 1.95 -3.04
N CYS A 172 -16.37 1.49 -2.76
CA CYS A 172 -17.19 2.06 -1.69
C CYS A 172 -17.00 1.37 -0.33
N ILE A 173 -16.56 0.11 -0.32
CA ILE A 173 -16.50 -0.69 0.91
C ILE A 173 -15.06 -1.11 1.20
N ILE A 174 -14.42 -1.83 0.28
CA ILE A 174 -13.13 -2.49 0.56
C ILE A 174 -12.02 -1.45 0.74
N MET A 175 -11.87 -0.51 -0.20
CA MET A 175 -10.80 0.50 -0.15
C MET A 175 -10.90 1.41 1.10
N PRO A 176 -12.09 1.96 1.47
CA PRO A 176 -12.24 2.69 2.74
C PRO A 176 -12.00 1.82 3.97
N LEU A 177 -12.50 0.58 3.99
CA LEU A 177 -12.32 -0.35 5.11
C LEU A 177 -10.85 -0.67 5.35
N ILE A 178 -10.10 -1.00 4.30
CA ILE A 178 -8.66 -1.23 4.34
C ILE A 178 -7.96 0.00 4.91
N THR A 179 -8.30 1.19 4.43
CA THR A 179 -7.69 2.46 4.89
C THR A 179 -7.92 2.68 6.37
N VAL A 180 -9.15 2.49 6.85
CA VAL A 180 -9.50 2.62 8.28
C VAL A 180 -8.80 1.58 9.13
N TRP A 181 -8.77 0.32 8.70
CA TRP A 181 -8.15 -0.75 9.49
C TRP A 181 -6.64 -0.58 9.60
N TRP A 182 -5.94 -0.25 8.51
CA TRP A 182 -4.51 0.04 8.57
C TRP A 182 -4.20 1.27 9.42
N THR A 183 -5.00 2.33 9.28
CA THR A 183 -4.85 3.54 10.11
C THR A 183 -5.01 3.19 11.59
N ARG A 184 -6.04 2.41 11.94
CA ARG A 184 -6.26 1.95 13.32
C ARG A 184 -5.14 1.05 13.82
N LEU A 185 -4.66 0.10 12.99
CA LEU A 185 -3.57 -0.79 13.35
C LEU A 185 -2.32 0.03 13.67
N TYR A 186 -1.93 0.93 12.78
CA TYR A 186 -0.79 1.81 12.95
C TYR A 186 -0.91 2.64 14.24
N MET A 187 -2.03 3.34 14.44
CA MET A 187 -2.25 4.18 15.62
C MET A 187 -2.37 3.40 16.95
N SER A 188 -2.77 2.13 16.91
CA SER A 188 -2.88 1.29 18.11
C SER A 188 -1.54 0.71 18.58
N ARG A 189 -0.60 0.56 17.66
CA ARG A 189 0.71 -0.07 17.89
C ARG A 189 1.83 0.95 18.02
N GLU A 190 1.72 2.06 17.30
CA GLU A 190 2.39 3.29 17.63
C GLU A 190 1.39 4.17 18.37
N PRO A 191 1.31 4.08 19.72
CA PRO A 191 0.75 5.19 20.45
C PRO A 191 1.61 6.37 20.00
N VAL A 192 0.98 7.38 19.40
CA VAL A 192 1.53 8.73 19.26
C VAL A 192 2.55 8.92 20.38
N MET A 193 3.81 9.20 20.04
CA MET A 193 4.82 9.66 20.98
C MET A 193 4.12 10.42 22.10
N ALA A 194 4.02 9.78 23.26
CA ALA A 194 3.31 10.29 24.42
C ALA A 194 4.15 11.40 25.04
N ASP A 195 4.43 12.44 24.25
CA ASP A 195 4.88 13.77 24.64
C ASP A 195 5.12 14.63 23.40
N THR A 196 4.09 15.37 22.99
CA THR A 196 4.33 16.80 22.76
C THR A 196 3.14 17.59 23.32
N PRO A 197 3.14 17.96 24.61
CA PRO A 197 2.21 18.94 25.16
C PRO A 197 2.61 20.33 24.65
N ALA A 198 2.22 20.70 23.42
CA ALA A 198 2.49 22.04 22.89
C ALA A 198 1.40 22.62 21.97
N GLN A 199 0.12 22.24 22.11
CA GLN A 199 -0.97 22.92 21.40
C GLN A 199 -2.13 23.43 22.28
N HIS A 200 -1.96 23.49 23.60
CA HIS A 200 -2.90 24.18 24.50
C HIS A 200 -2.51 25.62 24.88
N ARG A 201 -1.58 26.27 24.17
CA ARG A 201 -1.11 27.63 24.51
C ARG A 201 -1.31 28.71 23.44
N PHE A 202 -2.28 28.56 22.52
CA PHE A 202 -2.58 29.62 21.53
C PHE A 202 -4.07 29.93 21.30
N TYR A 203 -4.96 29.46 22.17
CA TYR A 203 -6.34 29.98 22.23
C TYR A 203 -6.74 30.28 23.68
N ARG A 204 -6.23 31.40 24.18
CA ARG A 204 -6.86 32.25 25.20
C ARG A 204 -6.64 33.69 24.79
#